data_AF-A0A7W6Q8X5-F1
#
_entry.id   AF-A0A7W6Q8X5-F1
#
_cell.length_a   1.000
_cell.length_b   1.000
_cell.length_c   1.000
_cell.angle_alpha   90.00
_cell.angle_beta   90.00
_cell.angle_gamma   90.00
#
_symmetry.space_group_name_H-M   'P 1'
#
loop_
_entity.id
_entity.type
_entity.pdbx_description
1 polymer ?
#
loop_
_entity_poly.entity_id
_entity_poly.type
_entity_poly.pdbx_seq_one_letter_code
_entity_poly.pdbx_strand_id
1 'polypeptide(L)' 'MFDKGEPTGKEDFLTGFLSDDHQSEYGRIAGLAITPEGSLLISEDTNGVIYKVSYKGGVK' A
#
# COMPACT_ATOMS: atom_id res chain seq x y z
N MET A 1 5.37 -13.60 4.54
CA MET A 1 6.04 -14.71 5.27
C MET A 1 7.24 -15.17 4.44
N PHE A 2 8.39 -15.48 5.05
CA PHE A 2 9.58 -15.95 4.33
C PHE A 2 10.08 -17.28 4.92
N ASP A 3 10.47 -18.23 4.08
CA ASP A 3 11.21 -19.45 4.46
C ASP A 3 12.50 -19.49 3.66
N LYS A 4 13.64 -19.61 4.35
CA LYS A 4 14.99 -19.57 3.75
C LYS A 4 15.24 -18.37 2.81
N GLY A 5 14.65 -17.22 3.12
CA GLY A 5 14.78 -16.00 2.33
C GLY A 5 13.82 -15.90 1.15
N GLU A 6 13.01 -16.93 0.90
CA GLU A 6 12.02 -16.96 -0.17
C GLU A 6 10.63 -16.59 0.36
N PRO A 7 9.86 -15.75 -0.35
CA PRO A 7 8.49 -15.41 0.04
C PRO A 7 7.58 -16.65 -0.06
N THR A 8 6.91 -16.99 1.03
CA THR A 8 6.03 -18.17 1.13
C THR A 8 4.55 -17.85 0.99
N GLY A 9 4.20 -16.58 0.81
CA GLY A 9 2.81 -16.16 0.67
C GLY A 9 2.68 -14.66 0.48
N LYS A 10 1.44 -14.24 0.22
CA LYS A 10 1.03 -12.85 0.06
C LYS A 10 -0.19 -12.57 0.92
N GLU A 11 -0.31 -11.32 1.37
CA GLU A 11 -1.47 -10.82 2.08
C GLU A 11 -1.82 -9.43 1.55
N ASP A 12 -3.10 -9.09 1.63
CA ASP A 12 -3.56 -7.76 1.25
C ASP A 12 -3.14 -6.76 2.33
N PHE A 13 -2.36 -5.76 1.95
CA PHE A 13 -1.91 -4.70 2.85
C PHE A 13 -2.79 -3.44 2.77
N LEU A 14 -3.20 -3.07 1.56
CA LEU A 14 -4.07 -1.94 1.27
C LEU A 14 -4.92 -2.27 0.05
N THR A 15 -6.24 -2.15 0.17
CA THR A 15 -7.24 -2.48 -0.86
C THR A 15 -8.18 -1.30 -1.11
N GLY A 16 -9.13 -1.45 -2.04
CA GLY A 16 -10.13 -0.42 -2.35
C GLY A 16 -9.83 0.43 -3.59
N PHE A 17 -8.81 0.05 -4.38
CA PHE A 17 -8.43 0.76 -5.62
C PHE A 17 -9.13 0.24 -6.88
N LEU A 18 -9.81 -0.90 -6.80
CA LEU A 18 -10.49 -1.53 -7.92
C LEU A 18 -12.00 -1.57 -7.64
N SER A 19 -12.81 -1.53 -8.70
CA SER A 19 -14.23 -1.88 -8.60
C SER A 19 -14.40 -3.32 -8.18
N ASP A 20 -15.56 -3.65 -7.59
CA ASP A 20 -15.85 -5.00 -7.08
C ASP A 20 -15.78 -6.08 -8.18
N ASP A 21 -16.04 -5.73 -9.44
CA ASP A 21 -15.94 -6.60 -10.61
C ASP A 21 -14.54 -6.62 -11.26
N HIS A 22 -13.61 -5.86 -10.70
CA HIS A 22 -12.23 -5.68 -11.14
C HIS A 22 -12.09 -5.23 -12.61
N GLN A 23 -13.13 -4.61 -13.18
CA GLN A 23 -13.10 -4.09 -14.56
C GLN A 23 -12.66 -2.63 -14.63
N SER A 24 -12.60 -1.93 -13.49
CA SER A 24 -12.19 -0.54 -13.43
C SER A 24 -11.40 -0.23 -12.17
N GLU A 25 -10.70 0.90 -12.19
CA GLU A 25 -9.90 1.42 -11.08
C GLU A 25 -10.56 2.69 -10.52
N TYR A 26 -10.61 2.80 -9.19
CA TYR A 26 -10.94 4.04 -8.48
C TYR A 26 -9.70 4.94 -8.31
N GLY A 27 -8.50 4.34 -8.36
CA GLY A 27 -7.22 5.05 -8.39
C GLY A 27 -6.09 4.10 -8.74
N ARG A 28 -5.16 4.54 -9.61
CA ARG A 28 -4.06 3.70 -10.08
C ARG A 28 -2.76 4.04 -9.36
N ILE A 29 -2.24 3.06 -8.61
CA ILE A 29 -0.97 3.22 -7.90
C ILE A 29 0.17 3.40 -8.89
N ALA A 30 0.94 4.48 -8.71
CA ALA A 30 2.01 4.89 -9.61
C ALA A 30 3.39 4.97 -8.94
N GLY A 31 3.44 5.06 -7.61
CA GLY A 31 4.71 5.28 -6.91
C GLY A 31 4.64 4.96 -5.43
N LEU A 32 5.79 4.53 -4.90
CA LEU A 32 6.00 4.21 -3.50
C LEU A 32 7.26 4.91 -2.98
N ALA A 33 7.19 5.43 -1.77
CA ALA A 33 8.35 5.96 -1.06
C ALA A 33 8.21 5.72 0.45
N ILE A 34 9.34 5.58 1.14
CA ILE A 34 9.36 5.47 2.60
C ILE A 34 9.91 6.77 3.17
N THR A 35 9.19 7.38 4.09
CA THR A 35 9.65 8.59 4.78
C THR A 35 10.75 8.25 5.79
N PRO A 36 11.61 9.21 6.18
CA PRO A 36 12.64 8.97 7.20
C PRO A 36 12.10 8.43 8.53
N GLU A 37 10.88 8.78 8.89
CA GLU A 37 10.18 8.28 10.08
C GLU A 37 9.46 6.94 9.87
N GLY A 38 9.62 6.30 8.71
CA GLY A 38 9.15 4.94 8.43
C GLY A 38 7.70 4.83 7.94
N SER A 39 7.06 5.95 7.55
CA SER A 39 5.73 5.88 6.92
C SER A 39 5.85 5.51 5.45
N LEU A 40 4.88 4.75 4.93
CA LEU A 40 4.79 4.44 3.50
C LEU A 40 3.94 5.50 2.80
N LEU A 41 4.52 6.18 1.81
CA LEU A 41 3.81 7.04 0.87
C LEU A 41 3.43 6.24 -0.37
N ILE A 42 2.19 6.40 -0.80
CA ILE A 42 1.62 5.71 -1.96
C ILE A 42 0.96 6.78 -2.82
N SER A 43 1.48 7.03 -4.01
CA SER A 43 0.89 7.97 -4.97
C SER A 43 -0.01 7.25 -5.96
N GLU A 44 -1.15 7.84 -6.29
CA GLU A 44 -1.98 7.45 -7.43
C GLU A 44 -2.12 8.58 -8.45
N ASP A 45 -2.22 8.23 -9.73
CA ASP A 45 -2.20 9.19 -10.84
C ASP A 45 -3.57 9.47 -11.48
N THR A 46 -4.63 8.76 -11.04
CA THR A 46 -6.00 8.98 -11.51
C THR A 46 -6.59 10.25 -10.91
N ASN A 47 -6.38 10.49 -9.62
CA ASN A 47 -6.95 11.61 -8.86
C ASN A 47 -5.89 12.59 -8.33
N GLY A 48 -4.59 12.30 -8.48
CA GLY A 48 -3.48 13.15 -8.01
C GLY A 48 -3.28 13.14 -6.49
N VAL A 49 -3.59 12.02 -5.83
CA VAL A 49 -3.56 11.83 -4.38
C VAL A 49 -2.30 11.08 -3.94
N ILE A 50 -1.78 11.45 -2.76
CA ILE A 50 -0.75 10.70 -2.04
C ILE A 50 -1.32 10.25 -0.70
N TYR A 51 -1.41 8.94 -0.49
CA TYR A 51 -1.78 8.34 0.80
C TYR A 51 -0.53 8.17 1.66
N LYS A 52 -0.63 8.46 2.96
CA LYS A 52 0.40 8.16 3.95
C LYS A 52 -0.09 7.08 4.92
N VAL A 53 0.54 5.92 4.89
CA VAL A 53 0.31 4.84 5.85
C VAL A 53 1.36 4.97 6.95
N SER A 54 0.92 5.25 8.17
CA SER A 54 1.78 5.40 9.34
C SER A 54 1.36 4.41 10.43
N TYR A 55 2.34 3.73 11.01
CA TYR A 55 2.13 2.91 12.20
C TYR A 55 2.42 3.75 13.44
N LYS A 56 1.44 3.92 14.33
CA LYS A 56 1.62 4.73 15.55
C LYS A 56 2.27 3.96 16.70
N GLY A 57 2.45 2.64 16.59
CA GLY A 57 2.85 1.79 17.71
C GLY A 57 1.79 1.77 18.81
N GLY A 58 1.48 0.61 19.37
CA GLY A 58 0.80 0.58 20.65
C GLY A 58 1.64 1.37 21.66
N VAL A 59 1.04 2.37 22.32
CA VAL A 59 1.56 2.87 23.60
C VAL A 59 1.78 1.63 24.46
N LYS A 60 3.02 1.38 24.88
CA LYS A 60 3.31 0.32 25.85
C LYS A 60 2.57 0.58 27.15
#